data_AF-A0A349YPZ2-F1
#
_entry.id   AF-A0A349YPZ2-F1
#
_cell.length_a   1.000
_cell.length_b   1.000
_cell.length_c   1.000
_cell.angle_alpha   90.00
_cell.angle_beta   90.00
_cell.angle_gamma   90.00
#
_symmetry.space_group_name_H-M   'P 1'
#
loop_
_entity.id
_entity.type
_entity.pdbx_description
1 polymer ?
#
loop_
_entity_poly.entity_id
_entity_poly.type
_entity_poly.pdbx_seq_one_letter_code
_entity_poly.pdbx_strand_id
1 'polypeptide(L)'
;MKEIERIKLDEADLDYLQRLSFEVDARNRVIITLLENHALDGNDSVLNSPAFKTYSKQLSELTAELELAKSSVGAKYVPEKYKNSTTAVWEVDFSTGEMAIKE
;
A
#
# COMPACT_ATOMS: atom_id res chain seq x y z
N MET A 1 16.93 10.83 3.83
CA MET A 1 15.82 11.64 3.29
C MET A 1 15.31 12.56 4.36
N LYS A 2 15.34 13.85 4.10
CA LYS A 2 14.82 14.92 4.93
C LYS A 2 13.44 15.31 4.41
N GLU A 3 12.51 15.61 5.31
CA GLU A 3 11.22 16.15 4.93
C GLU A 3 11.37 17.63 4.50
N ILE A 4 10.77 17.97 3.36
CA ILE A 4 10.91 19.29 2.74
C ILE A 4 9.58 20.01 2.59
N GLU A 5 8.44 19.30 2.56
CA GLU A 5 7.11 19.91 2.47
C GLU A 5 6.02 18.99 3.04
N ARG A 6 4.98 19.59 3.65
CA ARG A 6 3.75 18.89 4.08
C ARG A 6 2.53 19.45 3.37
N ILE A 7 1.67 18.56 2.92
CA ILE A 7 0.47 18.90 2.15
C ILE A 7 -0.71 18.20 2.81
N LYS A 8 -1.70 18.97 3.24
CA LYS A 8 -2.94 18.41 3.80
C LYS A 8 -3.76 17.77 2.69
N LEU A 9 -4.22 16.54 2.92
CA LEU A 9 -5.09 15.81 1.99
C LEU A 9 -6.55 16.06 2.33
N ASP A 10 -7.42 15.94 1.32
CA ASP A 10 -8.86 15.85 1.55
C ASP A 10 -9.18 14.55 2.28
N GLU A 11 -10.13 14.60 3.21
CA GLU A 11 -10.54 13.46 4.05
C GLU A 11 -10.96 12.25 3.20
N ALA A 12 -11.69 12.46 2.11
CA ALA A 12 -12.12 11.38 1.22
C ALA A 12 -10.95 10.63 0.55
N ASP A 13 -9.89 11.35 0.15
CA ASP A 13 -8.71 10.73 -0.47
C ASP A 13 -7.88 9.99 0.59
N LEU A 14 -7.77 10.59 1.80
CA LEU A 14 -7.10 9.99 2.94
C LEU A 14 -7.77 8.68 3.36
N ASP A 15 -9.08 8.70 3.61
CA ASP A 15 -9.86 7.55 4.04
C ASP A 15 -9.79 6.42 3.02
N TYR A 16 -9.86 6.76 1.74
CA TYR A 16 -9.78 5.78 0.67
C TYR A 16 -8.41 5.10 0.60
N LEU A 17 -7.33 5.87 0.66
CA LEU A 17 -5.96 5.33 0.71
C LEU A 17 -5.73 4.50 1.97
N GLN A 18 -6.20 4.99 3.11
CA GLN A 18 -6.03 4.31 4.40
C GLN A 18 -6.75 2.96 4.42
N ARG A 19 -8.00 2.92 3.95
CA ARG A 19 -8.77 1.68 3.80
C ARG A 19 -8.03 0.66 2.93
N LEU A 20 -7.55 1.08 1.76
CA LEU A 20 -6.82 0.19 0.85
C LEU A 20 -5.51 -0.32 1.46
N SER A 21 -4.76 0.55 2.14
CA SER A 21 -3.53 0.15 2.84
C SER A 21 -3.83 -0.93 3.89
N PHE A 22 -4.89 -0.75 4.68
CA PHE A 22 -5.28 -1.73 5.70
C PHE A 22 -5.77 -3.06 5.09
N GLU A 23 -6.52 -3.02 4.00
CA GLU A 23 -6.97 -4.24 3.30
C GLU A 23 -5.79 -5.03 2.72
N VAL A 24 -4.81 -4.33 2.12
CA VAL A 24 -3.56 -4.95 1.64
C VAL A 24 -2.81 -5.61 2.79
N ASP A 25 -2.60 -4.89 3.90
CA ASP A 25 -1.91 -5.41 5.08
C ASP A 25 -2.64 -6.62 5.68
N ALA A 26 -3.97 -6.56 5.76
CA ALA A 26 -4.79 -7.65 6.26
C ALA A 26 -4.65 -8.91 5.39
N ARG A 27 -4.68 -8.78 4.06
CA ARG A 27 -4.52 -9.92 3.14
C ARG A 27 -3.11 -10.48 3.17
N ASN A 28 -2.10 -9.62 3.22
CA ASN A 28 -0.71 -10.05 3.36
C ASN A 28 -0.50 -10.84 4.66
N ARG A 29 -1.09 -10.38 5.78
CA ARG A 29 -1.01 -11.08 7.07
C ARG A 29 -1.65 -12.47 7.02
N VAL A 30 -2.81 -12.60 6.37
CA VAL A 30 -3.46 -13.92 6.18
C VAL A 30 -2.55 -14.86 5.40
N ILE A 31 -1.93 -14.40 4.32
CA ILE A 31 -1.01 -15.21 3.52
C ILE A 31 0.22 -15.62 4.35
N ILE A 32 0.83 -14.69 5.07
CA ILE A 32 1.98 -14.97 5.95
C ILE A 32 1.60 -16.02 7.00
N THR A 33 0.47 -15.86 7.68
CA THR A 33 -0.01 -16.84 8.67
C THR A 33 -0.27 -18.21 8.07
N LEU A 34 -0.81 -18.29 6.84
CA LEU A 34 -0.95 -19.56 6.13
C LEU A 34 0.42 -20.20 5.87
N LEU A 35 1.41 -19.43 5.44
CA LEU A 35 2.76 -19.95 5.20
C LEU A 35 3.45 -20.40 6.50
N GLU A 36 3.34 -19.61 7.57
CA GLU A 36 3.93 -19.90 8.88
C GLU A 36 3.36 -21.19 9.49
N ASN A 37 2.04 -21.38 9.42
CA ASN A 37 1.38 -22.58 9.96
C ASN A 37 1.77 -23.87 9.23
N HIS A 38 2.22 -23.77 7.98
CA HIS A 38 2.60 -24.89 7.13
C HIS A 38 4.10 -24.93 6.84
N ALA A 39 4.92 -24.12 7.54
CA ALA A 39 6.34 -23.97 7.25
C ALA A 39 7.17 -25.26 7.46
N LEU A 40 6.67 -26.18 8.28
CA LEU A 40 7.32 -27.46 8.59
C LEU A 40 6.66 -28.65 7.88
N ASP A 41 5.66 -28.40 7.02
CA ASP A 41 5.04 -29.45 6.23
C ASP A 41 6.08 -30.04 5.26
N GLY A 42 6.09 -31.36 5.12
CA GLY A 42 7.01 -32.04 4.21
C GLY A 42 6.67 -31.84 2.72
N ASN A 43 5.68 -31.01 2.39
CA ASN A 43 5.26 -30.71 1.02
C ASN A 43 4.60 -29.33 0.89
N ASP A 44 4.64 -28.77 -0.32
CA ASP A 44 4.16 -27.40 -0.61
C ASP A 44 2.66 -27.32 -0.94
N SER A 45 1.84 -28.26 -0.44
CA SER A 45 0.42 -28.33 -0.80
C SER A 45 -0.35 -27.07 -0.42
N VAL A 46 0.10 -26.34 0.60
CA VAL A 46 -0.49 -25.07 1.05
C VAL A 46 -0.53 -24.03 -0.08
N LEU A 47 0.52 -23.95 -0.92
CA LEU A 47 0.60 -23.01 -2.05
C LEU A 47 -0.44 -23.31 -3.12
N ASN A 48 -0.87 -24.57 -3.22
CA ASN A 48 -1.87 -25.01 -4.16
C ASN A 48 -3.29 -24.98 -3.61
N SER A 49 -3.45 -24.72 -2.31
CA SER A 49 -4.74 -24.70 -1.64
C SER A 49 -5.66 -23.61 -2.22
N PRO A 50 -7.00 -23.84 -2.25
CA PRO A 50 -7.95 -22.81 -2.65
C PRO A 50 -7.86 -21.54 -1.81
N ALA A 51 -7.56 -21.67 -0.51
CA ALA A 51 -7.41 -20.55 0.40
C ALA A 51 -6.22 -19.66 0.00
N PHE A 52 -5.03 -20.24 -0.16
CA PHE A 52 -3.84 -19.49 -0.56
C PHE A 52 -4.07 -18.76 -1.88
N LYS A 53 -4.54 -19.46 -2.91
CA LYS A 53 -4.81 -18.86 -4.23
C LYS A 53 -5.83 -17.72 -4.17
N THR A 54 -6.88 -17.87 -3.37
CA THR A 54 -7.91 -16.83 -3.20
C THR A 54 -7.33 -15.57 -2.57
N TYR A 55 -6.60 -15.72 -1.45
CA TYR A 55 -6.01 -14.57 -0.77
C TYR A 55 -4.88 -13.93 -1.58
N SER A 56 -4.06 -14.71 -2.28
CA SER A 56 -3.03 -14.17 -3.19
C SER A 56 -3.65 -13.36 -4.32
N LYS A 57 -4.76 -13.83 -4.90
CA LYS A 57 -5.49 -13.06 -5.92
C LYS A 57 -6.03 -11.75 -5.37
N GLN A 58 -6.70 -11.79 -4.21
CA GLN A 58 -7.23 -10.60 -3.56
C GLN A 58 -6.13 -9.59 -3.19
N LEU A 59 -5.01 -10.06 -2.66
CA LEU A 59 -3.86 -9.21 -2.36
C LEU A 59 -3.35 -8.50 -3.62
N SER A 60 -3.22 -9.23 -4.74
CA SER A 60 -2.79 -8.67 -6.01
C SER A 60 -3.74 -7.58 -6.51
N GLU A 61 -5.06 -7.85 -6.48
CA GLU A 61 -6.09 -6.90 -6.90
C GLU A 61 -6.08 -5.63 -6.03
N LEU A 62 -6.05 -5.77 -4.71
CA LEU A 62 -6.00 -4.64 -3.77
C LEU A 62 -4.70 -3.84 -3.87
N THR A 63 -3.58 -4.51 -4.13
CA THR A 63 -2.28 -3.83 -4.33
C THR A 63 -2.33 -2.98 -5.60
N ALA A 64 -2.89 -3.51 -6.70
CA ALA A 64 -3.06 -2.73 -7.91
C ALA A 64 -4.01 -1.53 -7.71
N GLU A 65 -5.12 -1.72 -6.98
CA GLU A 65 -6.05 -0.63 -6.64
C GLU A 65 -5.37 0.45 -5.79
N LEU A 66 -4.56 0.06 -4.79
CA LEU A 66 -3.80 0.97 -3.96
C LEU A 66 -2.78 1.78 -4.77
N GLU A 67 -2.06 1.15 -5.69
CA GLU A 67 -1.09 1.85 -6.54
C GLU A 67 -1.77 2.84 -7.51
N LEU A 68 -2.94 2.50 -8.05
CA LEU A 68 -3.74 3.43 -8.85
C LEU A 68 -4.26 4.61 -8.01
N ALA A 69 -4.68 4.35 -6.77
CA ALA A 69 -5.10 5.38 -5.82
C ALA A 69 -3.94 6.31 -5.48
N LYS A 70 -2.76 5.76 -5.17
CA LYS A 70 -1.53 6.54 -4.94
C LYS A 70 -1.16 7.38 -6.16
N SER A 71 -1.25 6.83 -7.36
CA SER A 71 -0.99 7.58 -8.59
C SER A 71 -1.96 8.77 -8.75
N SER A 72 -3.24 8.56 -8.47
CA SER A 72 -4.27 9.60 -8.52
C SER A 72 -4.03 10.71 -7.50
N VAL A 73 -3.72 10.34 -6.25
CA VAL A 73 -3.36 11.28 -5.17
C VAL A 73 -2.07 12.01 -5.50
N GLY A 74 -1.05 11.31 -6.01
CA GLY A 74 0.20 11.91 -6.46
C GLY A 74 -0.02 12.97 -7.55
N ALA A 75 -0.85 12.67 -8.55
CA ALA A 75 -1.18 13.60 -9.62
C ALA A 75 -1.92 14.85 -9.12
N LYS A 76 -2.78 14.69 -8.10
CA LYS A 76 -3.59 15.76 -7.50
C LYS A 76 -2.81 16.66 -6.55
N TYR A 77 -1.98 16.09 -5.67
CA TYR A 77 -1.38 16.83 -4.56
C TYR A 77 0.11 17.12 -4.70
N VAL A 78 0.88 16.32 -5.45
CA VAL A 78 2.33 16.57 -5.59
C VAL A 78 2.53 17.85 -6.41
N PRO A 79 3.22 18.88 -5.86
CA PRO A 79 3.51 20.10 -6.58
C PRO A 79 4.33 19.85 -7.85
N GLU A 80 4.08 20.63 -8.90
CA GLU A 80 4.75 20.51 -10.21
C GLU A 80 6.30 20.50 -10.11
N LYS A 81 6.87 21.27 -9.17
CA LYS A 81 8.32 21.30 -8.91
C LYS A 81 8.92 19.95 -8.51
N TYR A 82 8.10 19.00 -8.04
CA TYR A 82 8.53 17.68 -7.60
C TYR A 82 8.06 16.54 -8.52
N LYS A 83 7.12 16.77 -9.44
CA LYS A 83 6.56 15.71 -10.31
C LYS A 83 7.60 15.01 -11.19
N ASN A 84 8.63 15.73 -11.61
CA ASN A 84 9.74 15.19 -12.43
C ASN A 84 11.04 15.01 -11.63
N SER A 85 10.99 15.13 -10.31
CA SER A 85 12.16 14.92 -9.47
C SER A 85 12.51 13.43 -9.42
N THR A 86 13.79 13.10 -9.53
CA THR A 86 14.31 11.74 -9.35
C THR A 86 14.69 11.43 -7.91
N THR A 87 14.77 12.46 -7.06
CA THR A 87 15.22 12.40 -5.67
C THR A 87 14.08 12.60 -4.69
N ALA A 88 13.06 13.36 -5.06
CA ALA A 88 11.91 13.60 -4.21
C ALA A 88 10.95 12.39 -4.25
N VAL A 89 10.58 11.93 -3.07
CA VAL A 89 9.53 10.92 -2.86
C VAL A 89 8.49 11.47 -1.91
N TRP A 90 7.30 10.91 -1.93
CA TRP A 90 6.23 11.31 -1.04
C TRP A 90 5.60 10.11 -0.36
N GLU A 91 5.10 10.33 0.85
CA GLU A 91 4.38 9.35 1.64
C GLU A 91 3.18 10.01 2.33
N VAL A 92 2.16 9.23 2.67
CA VAL A 92 1.02 9.72 3.43
C VAL A 92 1.16 9.26 4.87
N ASP A 93 1.10 10.22 5.79
CA ASP A 93 1.00 9.98 7.22
C ASP A 93 -0.48 9.90 7.59
N PHE A 94 -1.00 8.69 7.75
CA PHE A 94 -2.39 8.46 8.13
C PHE A 94 -2.73 8.95 9.55
N SER A 95 -1.74 9.21 10.40
CA SER A 95 -1.98 9.73 11.75
C SER A 95 -2.23 11.23 11.75
N THR A 96 -1.61 11.97 10.83
CA THR A 96 -1.78 13.43 10.69
C THR A 96 -2.73 13.82 9.55
N GLY A 97 -2.98 12.91 8.60
CA GLY A 97 -3.78 13.18 7.40
C GLY A 97 -3.03 14.02 6.36
N GLU A 98 -1.70 13.98 6.40
CA GLU A 98 -0.84 14.81 5.55
C GLU A 98 0.04 13.94 4.64
N MET A 99 0.29 14.44 3.44
CA MET A 99 1.36 13.96 2.58
C MET A 99 2.66 14.68 2.93
N ALA A 100 3.72 13.92 3.20
CA ALA A 100 5.07 14.42 3.40
C ALA A 100 5.91 14.19 2.15
N ILE A 101 6.51 15.25 1.61
CA ILE A 101 7.50 15.18 0.53
C ILE A 101 8.89 15.17 1.16
N LYS A 102 9.72 14.24 0.72
CA LYS A 102 11.05 13.96 1.27
C LYS A 102 12.10 13.89 0.17
N GLU A 103 13.31 14.38 0.46
CA GLU A 103 14.48 14.38 -0.42
C GLU A 103 15.76 14.08 0.38
#